data_AF-A0A1M5MRQ7-F1
#
_entry.id   AF-A0A1M5MRQ7-F1
#
_cell.length_a   1.000
_cell.length_b   1.000
_cell.length_c   1.000
_cell.angle_alpha   90.00
_cell.angle_beta   90.00
_cell.angle_gamma   90.00
#
_symmetry.space_group_name_H-M   'P 1'
#
loop_
_entity.id
_entity.type
_entity.pdbx_description
1 polymer ?
#
loop_
_entity_poly.entity_id
_entity_poly.type
_entity_poly.pdbx_seq_one_letter_code
_entity_poly.pdbx_strand_id
1 'polypeptide(L)'
;MNLKKLYTATAALAFGLAFVACDDSSSGPSSEPGSSESQGPSDVTPQSSDSETSVSSSSAAAPASSAAKECFKDGMASITVRNMERKNITCPNTMTIYDYDLQILYKCVGDALIETDMAPCESDEPSGVTPQSSDSETSVSSSSSAAVSNVEYGTLTDSRDGKSYKTVVIGNLTWMAENLNYDNSATATGSIDSSFCYDGIPANCEKYGRLYQEYAATAVCPEGWRLPTANDWRDLTTTAKSEFGDDNGSLRAVGEWENTIFGDNVTATNASGFSALPAGYRAKTGECDGEGTKAYFWGEDNMNHYAWILSNQYDMEKESMQRGYFAYAVRCVKD
;
A
#
# COMPACT_ATOMS: atom_id res chain seq x y z
N MET A 1 10.34 -37.88 67.92
CA MET A 1 11.71 -37.41 68.26
C MET A 1 12.43 -37.14 66.94
N ASN A 2 13.14 -36.04 66.67
CA ASN A 2 13.14 -34.66 67.18
C ASN A 2 13.54 -33.78 65.97
N LEU A 3 12.84 -32.72 65.55
CA LEU A 3 12.51 -31.44 66.20
C LEU A 3 13.68 -30.41 66.18
N LYS A 4 13.34 -29.13 65.91
CA LYS A 4 14.16 -27.89 65.83
C LYS A 4 14.86 -27.66 64.47
N LYS A 5 14.89 -26.44 63.90
CA LYS A 5 13.96 -25.29 64.06
C LYS A 5 14.04 -24.32 62.86
N LEU A 6 12.88 -23.87 62.37
CA LEU A 6 12.62 -22.65 61.59
C LEU A 6 13.34 -21.38 62.14
N TYR A 7 13.86 -20.49 61.28
CA TYR A 7 14.07 -19.08 61.62
C TYR A 7 13.91 -18.13 60.42
N THR A 8 13.32 -16.96 60.69
CA THR A 8 13.12 -15.84 59.76
C THR A 8 14.10 -14.71 60.09
N ALA A 9 14.51 -13.93 59.08
CA ALA A 9 15.16 -12.64 59.27
C ALA A 9 14.84 -11.70 58.09
N THR A 10 14.12 -10.61 58.36
CA THR A 10 13.94 -9.48 57.43
C THR A 10 14.99 -8.43 57.69
N ALA A 11 15.63 -7.91 56.64
CA ALA A 11 16.43 -6.70 56.72
C ALA A 11 16.21 -5.86 55.45
N ALA A 12 15.59 -4.69 55.62
CA ALA A 12 15.55 -3.68 54.56
C ALA A 12 16.77 -2.76 54.72
N LEU A 13 17.38 -2.39 53.60
CA LEU A 13 18.44 -1.37 53.58
C LEU A 13 18.30 -0.55 52.30
N ALA A 14 17.77 0.67 52.45
CA ALA A 14 17.78 1.67 51.40
C ALA A 14 19.14 2.38 51.42
N PHE A 15 19.68 2.69 50.23
CA PHE A 15 20.77 3.65 50.08
C PHE A 15 20.42 4.60 48.94
N GLY A 16 20.29 5.88 49.28
CA GLY A 16 20.22 6.98 48.32
C GLY A 16 21.38 7.93 48.58
N LEU A 17 22.09 8.30 47.52
CA LEU A 17 23.00 9.45 47.47
C LEU A 17 22.66 10.17 46.16
N ALA A 18 21.99 11.32 46.19
CA ALA A 18 22.47 12.64 46.64
C ALA A 18 23.31 13.33 45.55
N PHE A 19 22.65 14.18 44.77
CA PHE A 19 23.30 15.19 43.91
C PHE A 19 23.95 16.26 44.77
N VAL A 20 25.19 16.63 44.45
CA VAL A 20 25.84 17.88 44.87
C VAL A 20 26.62 18.42 43.67
N ALA A 21 26.57 19.74 43.47
CA ALA A 21 27.33 20.49 42.46
C ALA A 21 28.19 21.57 43.15
N CYS A 22 28.83 22.46 42.39
CA CYS A 22 29.69 23.58 42.83
C CYS A 22 31.08 23.17 43.41
N ASP A 23 32.19 23.89 43.19
CA ASP A 23 32.49 24.95 42.20
C ASP A 23 34.02 25.25 42.09
N ASP A 24 34.38 26.11 41.11
CA ASP A 24 35.38 27.20 41.12
C ASP A 24 36.92 26.99 40.92
N SER A 25 37.46 27.85 40.02
CA SER A 25 38.80 28.52 39.95
C SER A 25 40.14 27.75 40.00
N SER A 26 41.26 28.23 39.43
CA SER A 26 41.60 29.30 38.43
C SER A 26 43.05 29.03 37.92
N SER A 27 43.65 29.61 36.86
CA SER A 27 43.87 31.03 36.51
C SER A 27 44.64 31.17 35.16
N GLY A 28 44.73 32.39 34.58
CA GLY A 28 45.27 32.68 33.21
C GLY A 28 46.78 33.08 33.14
N PRO A 29 47.23 34.09 32.35
CA PRO A 29 46.47 35.15 31.63
C PRO A 29 47.03 35.60 30.22
N SER A 30 46.52 36.76 29.72
CA SER A 30 47.03 37.68 28.65
C SER A 30 46.81 37.31 27.16
N SER A 31 46.46 38.24 26.23
CA SER A 31 46.08 39.69 26.35
C SER A 31 45.28 40.23 25.13
N GLU A 32 44.49 41.29 25.39
CA GLU A 32 43.67 42.15 24.47
C GLU A 32 44.49 43.25 23.71
N PRO A 33 43.93 44.31 23.04
CA PRO A 33 42.52 44.74 22.77
C PRO A 33 42.17 45.22 21.32
N GLY A 34 40.90 45.62 21.08
CA GLY A 34 40.50 46.48 19.95
C GLY A 34 38.97 46.78 19.85
N SER A 35 38.52 47.94 20.32
CA SER A 35 37.13 48.46 20.26
C SER A 35 36.96 49.56 19.16
N SER A 36 35.83 50.27 18.90
CA SER A 36 34.59 50.58 19.65
C SER A 36 33.42 51.05 18.73
N GLU A 37 32.17 50.87 19.21
CA GLU A 37 31.02 51.84 19.40
C GLU A 37 30.90 53.15 18.56
N SER A 38 29.75 53.83 18.36
CA SER A 38 28.36 53.85 18.94
C SER A 38 27.32 54.32 17.86
N GLN A 39 26.04 54.77 18.03
CA GLN A 39 25.08 55.05 19.14
C GLN A 39 23.59 55.07 18.62
N GLY A 40 22.62 55.65 19.37
CA GLY A 40 21.22 55.98 18.96
C GLY A 40 20.83 57.45 19.31
N PRO A 41 19.58 57.83 19.70
CA PRO A 41 18.30 57.07 19.84
C PRO A 41 17.00 57.86 19.44
N SER A 42 15.82 57.47 20.01
CA SER A 42 14.54 58.24 20.18
C SER A 42 13.51 58.32 19.02
N ASP A 43 12.17 58.40 19.22
CA ASP A 43 11.22 58.03 20.31
C ASP A 43 9.73 58.18 19.81
N VAL A 44 8.73 57.95 20.67
CA VAL A 44 7.29 58.36 20.64
C VAL A 44 6.21 57.35 20.13
N THR A 45 5.26 57.07 21.04
CA THR A 45 3.90 56.46 20.88
C THR A 45 2.86 57.50 21.40
N PRO A 46 1.49 57.32 21.51
CA PRO A 46 0.67 56.08 21.53
C PRO A 46 -0.81 56.17 20.99
N GLN A 47 -1.62 55.14 21.32
CA GLN A 47 -3.11 55.11 21.50
C GLN A 47 -4.08 55.31 20.29
N SER A 48 -5.37 54.90 20.34
CA SER A 48 -6.08 53.72 20.95
C SER A 48 -7.60 53.71 20.62
N SER A 49 -8.20 52.52 20.42
CA SER A 49 -9.66 52.16 20.47
C SER A 49 -10.63 52.95 19.55
N ASP A 50 -11.91 52.63 19.29
CA ASP A 50 -12.93 51.65 19.76
C ASP A 50 -13.77 51.17 18.52
N SER A 51 -14.25 49.92 18.37
CA SER A 51 -15.28 49.11 19.06
C SER A 51 -16.70 49.15 18.42
N GLU A 52 -17.27 47.96 18.22
CA GLU A 52 -18.53 47.47 17.61
C GLU A 52 -19.76 48.42 17.47
N THR A 53 -20.58 48.33 16.40
CA THR A 53 -21.78 47.45 16.30
C THR A 53 -22.55 47.74 14.97
N SER A 54 -23.51 46.96 14.42
CA SER A 54 -23.98 45.58 14.69
C SER A 54 -24.65 44.90 13.44
N VAL A 55 -25.93 45.13 13.13
CA VAL A 55 -26.75 44.32 12.18
C VAL A 55 -27.74 45.09 11.29
N SER A 56 -28.02 44.55 10.08
CA SER A 56 -29.37 44.52 9.46
C SER A 56 -29.41 43.54 8.28
N SER A 57 -30.45 42.71 8.21
CA SER A 57 -30.67 41.72 7.14
C SER A 57 -31.79 42.15 6.19
N SER A 58 -31.65 41.84 4.91
CA SER A 58 -32.77 41.83 3.96
C SER A 58 -32.50 40.86 2.82
N SER A 59 -33.56 40.28 2.26
CA SER A 59 -33.52 39.21 1.26
C SER A 59 -33.87 39.71 -0.14
N ALA A 60 -33.15 39.21 -1.14
CA ALA A 60 -33.56 39.24 -2.54
C ALA A 60 -32.99 38.01 -3.27
N ALA A 61 -33.73 37.48 -4.25
CA ALA A 61 -33.33 36.30 -5.01
C ALA A 61 -32.41 36.65 -6.20
N ALA A 62 -31.82 35.60 -6.81
CA ALA A 62 -30.93 35.72 -7.97
C ALA A 62 -31.63 36.30 -9.22
N PRO A 63 -30.82 36.68 -10.22
CA PRO A 63 -30.92 35.98 -11.51
C PRO A 63 -29.69 35.11 -11.75
N ALA A 64 -29.92 33.85 -12.11
CA ALA A 64 -28.85 32.93 -12.51
C ALA A 64 -28.35 33.30 -13.92
N SER A 65 -27.18 33.92 -14.00
CA SER A 65 -26.43 34.05 -15.25
C SER A 65 -25.62 32.78 -15.47
N SER A 66 -26.07 31.93 -16.40
CA SER A 66 -25.45 30.63 -16.67
C SER A 66 -24.16 30.77 -17.47
N ALA A 67 -23.09 31.20 -16.81
CA ALA A 67 -21.74 30.85 -17.23
C ALA A 67 -21.58 29.34 -17.04
N ALA A 68 -21.74 28.57 -18.12
CA ALA A 68 -21.45 27.14 -18.09
C ALA A 68 -19.99 26.96 -17.71
N LYS A 69 -19.70 26.18 -16.66
CA LYS A 69 -18.32 25.75 -16.39
C LYS A 69 -17.86 24.93 -17.58
N GLU A 70 -16.87 25.43 -18.31
CA GLU A 70 -16.20 24.64 -19.33
C GLU A 70 -15.49 23.47 -18.63
N CYS A 71 -15.93 22.25 -18.94
CA CYS A 71 -15.35 21.01 -18.45
C CYS A 71 -14.65 20.29 -19.61
N PHE A 72 -13.67 19.44 -19.30
CA PHE A 72 -12.75 18.92 -20.30
C PHE A 72 -13.46 18.13 -21.42
N LYS A 73 -13.07 18.43 -22.67
CA LYS A 73 -13.52 17.75 -23.89
C LYS A 73 -12.30 17.52 -24.79
N ASP A 74 -12.38 16.45 -25.56
CA ASP A 74 -11.27 15.99 -26.39
C ASP A 74 -10.80 17.07 -27.39
N GLY A 75 -9.48 17.19 -27.56
CA GLY A 75 -8.84 18.20 -28.40
C GLY A 75 -8.56 19.59 -27.81
N MET A 76 -8.83 19.86 -26.51
CA MET A 76 -8.46 21.15 -25.87
C MET A 76 -6.99 21.27 -25.42
N ALA A 77 -6.26 20.16 -25.34
CA ALA A 77 -4.83 20.14 -25.01
C ALA A 77 -3.98 20.09 -26.30
N SER A 78 -2.88 20.85 -26.34
CA SER A 78 -1.90 20.77 -27.43
C SER A 78 -1.08 19.48 -27.35
N ILE A 79 -0.80 19.01 -26.13
CA ILE A 79 -0.15 17.74 -25.82
C ILE A 79 -0.84 17.14 -24.58
N THR A 80 -1.18 15.85 -24.62
CA THR A 80 -1.56 15.08 -23.43
C THR A 80 -0.37 14.23 -22.99
N VAL A 81 -0.06 14.23 -21.69
CA VAL A 81 1.08 13.50 -21.12
C VAL A 81 0.64 12.63 -19.94
N ARG A 82 1.46 11.60 -19.69
CA ARG A 82 1.43 10.74 -18.50
C ARG A 82 2.82 10.67 -17.88
N ASN A 83 2.86 10.50 -16.56
CA ASN A 83 4.05 10.46 -15.70
C ASN A 83 4.98 11.67 -15.94
N MET A 84 4.45 12.89 -15.79
CA MET A 84 5.20 14.13 -16.09
C MET A 84 6.46 14.32 -15.23
N GLU A 85 6.44 13.87 -13.97
CA GLU A 85 7.55 13.94 -13.01
C GLU A 85 8.88 13.31 -13.52
N ARG A 86 8.84 12.48 -14.56
CA ARG A 86 10.02 11.84 -15.16
C ARG A 86 10.41 12.38 -16.54
N LYS A 87 9.77 13.46 -17.04
CA LYS A 87 10.00 14.01 -18.38
C LYS A 87 10.54 15.44 -18.32
N ASN A 88 11.70 15.65 -18.93
CA ASN A 88 12.30 16.98 -19.10
C ASN A 88 11.60 17.71 -20.26
N ILE A 89 10.39 18.24 -20.01
CA ILE A 89 9.54 18.87 -21.02
C ILE A 89 10.00 20.31 -21.27
N THR A 90 10.44 20.61 -22.50
CA THR A 90 10.61 21.98 -22.98
C THR A 90 9.26 22.59 -23.35
N CYS A 91 9.00 23.82 -22.87
CA CYS A 91 7.68 24.44 -22.83
C CYS A 91 7.64 25.68 -23.75
N PRO A 92 7.30 25.55 -25.04
CA PRO A 92 7.21 26.70 -25.94
C PRO A 92 5.95 27.53 -25.70
N ASN A 93 6.07 28.85 -25.88
CA ASN A 93 5.12 29.93 -25.54
C ASN A 93 3.67 29.88 -26.12
N THR A 94 3.22 28.75 -26.67
CA THR A 94 1.89 28.59 -27.30
C THR A 94 1.18 27.29 -26.93
N MET A 95 1.78 26.40 -26.13
CA MET A 95 1.19 25.08 -25.84
C MET A 95 0.38 25.02 -24.54
N THR A 96 -0.70 24.26 -24.59
CA THR A 96 -1.42 23.70 -23.43
C THR A 96 -1.03 22.24 -23.25
N ILE A 97 -0.69 21.84 -22.03
CA ILE A 97 -0.23 20.50 -21.68
C ILE A 97 -1.18 19.92 -20.63
N TYR A 98 -1.85 18.82 -20.95
CA TYR A 98 -2.73 18.12 -20.02
C TYR A 98 -2.00 16.95 -19.38
N ASP A 99 -1.85 16.97 -18.06
CA ASP A 99 -1.43 15.79 -17.30
C ASP A 99 -2.66 14.91 -17.04
N TYR A 100 -2.68 13.73 -17.67
CA TYR A 100 -3.81 12.82 -17.55
C TYR A 100 -3.87 12.14 -16.17
N ASP A 101 -2.72 11.94 -15.51
CA ASP A 101 -2.65 11.16 -14.26
C ASP A 101 -2.96 12.04 -13.02
N LEU A 102 -2.74 13.34 -13.13
CA LEU A 102 -3.18 14.37 -12.18
C LEU A 102 -4.52 15.03 -12.56
N GLN A 103 -4.98 14.88 -13.81
CA GLN A 103 -6.14 15.55 -14.40
C GLN A 103 -6.00 17.09 -14.53
N ILE A 104 -4.77 17.61 -14.49
CA ILE A 104 -4.48 19.05 -14.48
C ILE A 104 -4.16 19.58 -15.89
N LEU A 105 -4.72 20.73 -16.26
CA LEU A 105 -4.37 21.45 -17.48
C LEU A 105 -3.34 22.55 -17.19
N TYR A 106 -2.12 22.37 -17.67
CA TYR A 106 -1.05 23.36 -17.62
C TYR A 106 -0.99 24.21 -18.90
N LYS A 107 -0.54 25.46 -18.77
CA LYS A 107 -0.30 26.37 -19.87
C LYS A 107 1.14 26.90 -19.84
N CYS A 108 1.83 26.88 -20.98
CA CYS A 108 3.15 27.48 -21.12
C CYS A 108 3.07 29.01 -21.11
N VAL A 109 3.85 29.64 -20.24
CA VAL A 109 4.01 31.10 -20.13
C VAL A 109 5.49 31.40 -19.88
N GLY A 110 6.24 31.74 -20.94
CA GLY A 110 7.69 31.56 -20.92
C GLY A 110 8.03 30.07 -20.91
N ASP A 111 9.20 29.72 -20.36
CA ASP A 111 9.60 28.33 -20.13
C ASP A 111 8.86 27.67 -18.94
N ALA A 112 7.92 28.37 -18.30
CA ALA A 112 7.20 27.92 -17.10
C ALA A 112 5.81 27.35 -17.42
N LEU A 113 5.44 26.29 -16.70
CA LEU A 113 4.10 25.71 -16.69
C LEU A 113 3.27 26.33 -15.56
N ILE A 114 2.08 26.82 -15.89
CA ILE A 114 1.11 27.36 -14.92
C ILE A 114 -0.16 26.51 -14.96
N GLU A 115 -0.62 26.08 -13.78
CA GLU A 115 -1.84 25.29 -13.58
C GLU A 115 -3.12 26.10 -13.86
N THR A 116 -4.18 25.43 -14.33
CA THR A 116 -5.48 26.04 -14.67
C THR A 116 -6.63 25.32 -13.98
N ASP A 117 -7.41 26.04 -13.17
CA ASP A 117 -8.57 25.51 -12.44
C ASP A 117 -9.72 25.07 -13.38
N MET A 118 -9.75 23.79 -13.77
CA MET A 118 -10.88 23.17 -14.49
C MET A 118 -11.24 21.81 -13.89
N ALA A 119 -12.54 21.54 -13.75
CA ALA A 119 -13.07 20.29 -13.20
C ALA A 119 -13.53 19.33 -14.32
N PRO A 120 -13.47 18.01 -14.09
CA PRO A 120 -14.02 17.02 -15.03
C PRO A 120 -15.55 17.11 -15.13
N CYS A 121 -16.10 16.65 -16.26
CA CYS A 121 -17.54 16.57 -16.47
C CYS A 121 -18.11 15.32 -15.75
N GLU A 122 -19.21 15.45 -15.00
CA GLU A 122 -20.03 14.31 -14.59
C GLU A 122 -20.95 13.86 -15.75
N SER A 123 -21.42 12.60 -15.69
CA SER A 123 -22.36 12.02 -16.66
C SER A 123 -23.38 11.15 -15.93
N ASP A 124 -24.66 11.50 -16.03
CA ASP A 124 -25.78 10.83 -15.34
C ASP A 124 -26.14 9.46 -15.94
N GLU A 125 -26.54 8.52 -15.08
CA GLU A 125 -27.34 7.31 -15.42
C GLU A 125 -28.38 7.05 -14.29
N PRO A 126 -29.57 6.47 -14.57
CA PRO A 126 -30.71 6.48 -13.65
C PRO A 126 -30.85 5.22 -12.75
N SER A 127 -31.79 5.26 -11.80
CA SER A 127 -31.90 4.29 -10.69
C SER A 127 -33.13 3.35 -10.74
N GLY A 128 -33.01 2.17 -10.10
CA GLY A 128 -34.11 1.26 -9.72
C GLY A 128 -34.00 -0.16 -10.32
N VAL A 129 -34.59 -1.24 -9.75
CA VAL A 129 -35.51 -1.40 -8.61
C VAL A 129 -35.32 -2.81 -7.97
N THR A 130 -35.64 -2.99 -6.68
CA THR A 130 -35.68 -4.26 -5.89
C THR A 130 -37.11 -4.45 -5.28
N PRO A 131 -37.54 -5.52 -4.55
CA PRO A 131 -36.77 -6.54 -3.78
C PRO A 131 -37.39 -7.99 -3.66
N GLN A 132 -36.84 -8.79 -2.71
CA GLN A 132 -37.40 -10.03 -2.07
C GLN A 132 -37.52 -11.31 -2.92
N SER A 133 -37.56 -12.55 -2.37
CA SER A 133 -37.05 -13.21 -1.12
C SER A 133 -37.27 -14.76 -1.30
N SER A 134 -36.94 -15.74 -0.44
CA SER A 134 -36.58 -15.83 1.00
C SER A 134 -35.63 -17.04 1.27
N ASP A 135 -35.51 -17.48 2.53
CA ASP A 135 -34.53 -18.43 3.11
C ASP A 135 -34.85 -19.94 2.95
N SER A 136 -33.83 -20.80 3.15
CA SER A 136 -33.88 -22.01 4.02
C SER A 136 -32.50 -22.68 4.18
N GLU A 137 -32.12 -23.03 5.41
CA GLU A 137 -30.97 -23.91 5.72
C GLU A 137 -31.37 -25.39 5.75
N THR A 138 -30.38 -26.30 5.59
CA THR A 138 -30.27 -27.55 6.36
C THR A 138 -28.82 -28.05 6.31
N SER A 139 -28.30 -28.52 7.44
CA SER A 139 -26.93 -29.03 7.59
C SER A 139 -26.83 -30.56 7.42
N VAL A 140 -25.63 -31.03 7.06
CA VAL A 140 -25.22 -32.44 7.24
C VAL A 140 -23.74 -32.48 7.61
N SER A 141 -23.41 -33.24 8.65
CA SER A 141 -22.07 -33.24 9.26
C SER A 141 -21.22 -34.43 8.84
N SER A 142 -19.96 -34.14 8.52
CA SER A 142 -18.74 -34.84 8.92
C SER A 142 -18.77 -36.37 9.11
N SER A 143 -17.90 -37.06 8.37
CA SER A 143 -16.94 -37.96 9.02
C SER A 143 -15.62 -37.96 8.26
N SER A 144 -14.51 -38.01 8.98
CA SER A 144 -13.16 -37.81 8.45
C SER A 144 -12.40 -39.12 8.30
N SER A 145 -11.64 -39.23 7.21
CA SER A 145 -10.36 -39.93 7.21
C SER A 145 -9.31 -38.92 6.83
N ALA A 146 -8.31 -38.71 7.69
CA ALA A 146 -7.14 -37.90 7.38
C ALA A 146 -6.28 -38.66 6.36
N ALA A 147 -6.65 -38.56 5.08
CA ALA A 147 -5.72 -38.79 4.00
C ALA A 147 -4.58 -37.78 4.17
N VAL A 148 -3.33 -38.23 4.08
CA VAL A 148 -2.23 -37.30 3.84
C VAL A 148 -2.48 -36.72 2.45
N SER A 149 -2.81 -35.44 2.39
CA SER A 149 -2.99 -34.70 1.14
C SER A 149 -1.64 -34.70 0.40
N ASN A 150 -1.52 -35.60 -0.58
CA ASN A 150 -0.37 -35.66 -1.47
C ASN A 150 -0.39 -34.42 -2.37
N VAL A 151 0.22 -33.34 -1.89
CA VAL A 151 0.38 -32.09 -2.63
C VAL A 151 1.02 -32.38 -3.99
N GLU A 152 0.29 -32.12 -5.07
CA GLU A 152 0.77 -32.33 -6.43
C GLU A 152 1.54 -31.08 -6.89
N TYR A 153 2.82 -31.28 -7.23
CA TYR A 153 3.73 -30.22 -7.66
C TYR A 153 4.01 -30.30 -9.16
N GLY A 154 4.14 -29.14 -9.80
CA GLY A 154 4.47 -29.01 -11.21
C GLY A 154 5.40 -27.84 -11.50
N THR A 155 5.54 -27.50 -12.78
CA THR A 155 6.25 -26.30 -13.25
C THR A 155 5.53 -25.64 -14.41
N LEU A 156 5.61 -24.31 -14.44
CA LEU A 156 5.15 -23.43 -15.50
C LEU A 156 6.37 -22.73 -16.10
N THR A 157 6.72 -23.05 -17.35
CA THR A 157 7.72 -22.29 -18.10
C THR A 157 7.03 -21.23 -18.94
N ASP A 158 7.33 -19.96 -18.66
CA ASP A 158 6.82 -18.81 -19.39
C ASP A 158 7.53 -18.70 -20.74
N SER A 159 6.78 -18.73 -21.83
CA SER A 159 7.32 -18.65 -23.20
C SER A 159 7.82 -17.25 -23.57
N ARG A 160 7.50 -16.22 -22.78
CA ARG A 160 7.81 -14.81 -23.08
C ARG A 160 9.19 -14.37 -22.63
N ASP A 161 9.72 -14.97 -21.55
CA ASP A 161 11.07 -14.70 -21.03
C ASP A 161 11.89 -15.96 -20.68
N GLY A 162 11.30 -17.16 -20.77
CA GLY A 162 11.96 -18.43 -20.48
C GLY A 162 12.07 -18.79 -19.00
N LYS A 163 11.49 -18.00 -18.08
CA LYS A 163 11.50 -18.32 -16.64
C LYS A 163 10.62 -19.54 -16.37
N SER A 164 11.08 -20.42 -15.49
CA SER A 164 10.29 -21.55 -14.99
C SER A 164 9.93 -21.32 -13.54
N TYR A 165 8.64 -21.36 -13.24
CA TYR A 165 8.04 -21.17 -11.93
C TYR A 165 7.52 -22.51 -11.41
N LYS A 166 7.67 -22.78 -10.12
CA LYS A 166 7.01 -23.91 -9.46
C LYS A 166 5.50 -23.70 -9.45
N THR A 167 4.75 -24.80 -9.55
CA THR A 167 3.29 -24.80 -9.42
C THR A 167 2.82 -25.86 -8.44
N VAL A 168 1.61 -25.70 -7.91
CA VAL A 168 1.01 -26.61 -6.93
C VAL A 168 -0.49 -26.73 -7.16
N VAL A 169 -1.05 -27.93 -7.06
CA VAL A 169 -2.52 -28.13 -7.10
C VAL A 169 -3.07 -27.97 -5.69
N ILE A 170 -4.04 -27.06 -5.51
CA ILE A 170 -4.76 -26.87 -4.24
C ILE A 170 -6.25 -26.73 -4.57
N GLY A 171 -7.05 -27.64 -4.01
CA GLY A 171 -8.46 -27.79 -4.40
C GLY A 171 -8.56 -28.23 -5.86
N ASN A 172 -9.33 -27.49 -6.66
CA ASN A 172 -9.54 -27.78 -8.08
C ASN A 172 -8.60 -26.99 -9.02
N LEU A 173 -7.70 -26.15 -8.49
CA LEU A 173 -6.89 -25.22 -9.30
C LEU A 173 -5.39 -25.52 -9.19
N THR A 174 -4.69 -25.36 -10.29
CA THR A 174 -3.22 -25.27 -10.28
C THR A 174 -2.81 -23.82 -10.03
N TRP A 175 -2.14 -23.57 -8.91
CA TRP A 175 -1.60 -22.27 -8.53
C TRP A 175 -0.11 -22.16 -8.91
N MET A 176 0.35 -20.95 -9.23
CA MET A 176 1.78 -20.65 -9.12
C MET A 176 2.21 -20.72 -7.66
N ALA A 177 3.27 -21.47 -7.36
CA ALA A 177 3.90 -21.54 -6.03
C ALA A 177 4.98 -20.44 -5.84
N GLU A 178 5.27 -19.65 -6.89
CA GLU A 178 6.21 -18.53 -6.87
C GLU A 178 5.56 -17.28 -7.45
N ASN A 179 5.95 -16.09 -6.98
CA ASN A 179 5.42 -14.82 -7.47
C ASN A 179 5.91 -14.57 -8.91
N LEU A 180 5.01 -14.12 -9.80
CA LEU A 180 5.35 -13.85 -11.19
C LEU A 180 6.46 -12.77 -11.28
N ASN A 181 7.49 -13.02 -12.08
CA ASN A 181 8.67 -12.15 -12.24
C ASN A 181 8.92 -11.82 -13.73
N TYR A 182 7.84 -11.67 -14.50
CA TYR A 182 7.90 -11.32 -15.91
C TYR A 182 8.14 -9.81 -16.08
N ASP A 183 9.19 -9.42 -16.82
CA ASP A 183 9.42 -8.01 -17.13
C ASP A 183 8.59 -7.57 -18.34
N ASN A 184 7.40 -7.03 -18.06
CA ASN A 184 6.48 -6.59 -19.10
C ASN A 184 6.89 -5.27 -19.78
N SER A 185 8.01 -4.63 -19.41
CA SER A 185 8.48 -3.37 -20.02
C SER A 185 8.87 -3.49 -21.50
N ALA A 186 9.07 -4.71 -22.01
CA ALA A 186 9.31 -4.97 -23.44
C ALA A 186 8.02 -5.12 -24.27
N THR A 187 6.90 -5.48 -23.63
CA THR A 187 5.56 -5.62 -24.24
C THR A 187 4.61 -4.46 -23.87
N ALA A 188 5.08 -3.59 -22.99
CA ALA A 188 4.53 -2.29 -22.63
C ALA A 188 3.96 -1.51 -23.84
N THR A 189 2.72 -1.04 -23.69
CA THR A 189 2.03 -0.19 -24.67
C THR A 189 1.28 0.95 -23.98
N GLY A 190 2.01 1.70 -23.14
CA GLY A 190 1.58 2.97 -22.55
C GLY A 190 0.99 2.83 -21.15
N SER A 191 -0.17 2.16 -21.02
CA SER A 191 -0.91 2.08 -19.75
C SER A 191 -0.69 0.77 -18.98
N ILE A 192 0.09 -0.17 -19.52
CA ILE A 192 0.26 -1.54 -19.00
C ILE A 192 1.61 -1.67 -18.26
N ASP A 193 2.43 -0.63 -18.31
CA ASP A 193 3.89 -0.71 -18.28
C ASP A 193 4.48 -0.77 -16.85
N SER A 194 3.61 -0.81 -15.83
CA SER A 194 3.95 -0.63 -14.42
C SER A 194 4.20 -1.95 -13.67
N SER A 195 5.43 -2.46 -13.75
CA SER A 195 5.96 -3.47 -12.81
C SER A 195 7.23 -2.98 -12.11
N PHE A 196 7.43 -3.42 -10.87
CA PHE A 196 8.49 -2.95 -9.97
C PHE A 196 9.09 -4.10 -9.15
N CYS A 197 10.37 -3.98 -8.79
CA CYS A 197 10.92 -4.70 -7.63
C CYS A 197 10.60 -3.92 -6.35
N TYR A 198 10.53 -4.60 -5.20
CA TYR A 198 10.45 -3.93 -3.90
C TYR A 198 11.67 -3.01 -3.70
N ASP A 199 11.43 -1.76 -3.31
CA ASP A 199 12.38 -0.63 -3.28
C ASP A 199 13.18 -0.39 -4.57
N GLY A 200 12.72 -0.92 -5.71
CA GLY A 200 13.45 -0.87 -6.98
C GLY A 200 14.74 -1.70 -7.01
N ILE A 201 15.00 -2.51 -5.98
CA ILE A 201 16.22 -3.32 -5.85
C ILE A 201 16.10 -4.59 -6.72
N PRO A 202 16.97 -4.84 -7.72
CA PRO A 202 16.83 -6.00 -8.60
C PRO A 202 16.84 -7.36 -7.89
N ALA A 203 17.63 -7.51 -6.82
CA ALA A 203 17.65 -8.72 -6.00
C ALA A 203 16.28 -9.01 -5.33
N ASN A 204 15.48 -7.97 -5.06
CA ASN A 204 14.13 -8.15 -4.53
C ASN A 204 13.16 -8.68 -5.61
N CYS A 205 13.38 -8.38 -6.89
CA CYS A 205 12.68 -9.10 -7.96
C CYS A 205 13.07 -10.58 -8.02
N GLU A 206 14.32 -10.93 -7.74
CA GLU A 206 14.77 -12.33 -7.73
C GLU A 206 14.23 -13.11 -6.52
N LYS A 207 14.18 -12.48 -5.33
CA LYS A 207 13.60 -13.09 -4.12
C LYS A 207 12.07 -13.14 -4.15
N TYR A 208 11.41 -12.02 -4.40
CA TYR A 208 9.97 -11.84 -4.19
C TYR A 208 9.13 -11.80 -5.47
N GLY A 209 9.75 -11.93 -6.66
CA GLY A 209 9.07 -11.61 -7.91
C GLY A 209 8.74 -10.12 -8.02
N ARG A 210 7.84 -9.76 -8.95
CA ARG A 210 7.48 -8.36 -9.21
C ARG A 210 6.17 -7.96 -8.55
N LEU A 211 6.11 -6.69 -8.21
CA LEU A 211 4.90 -5.97 -7.85
C LEU A 211 4.37 -5.27 -9.10
N TYR A 212 3.14 -5.55 -9.49
CA TYR A 212 2.47 -5.01 -10.69
C TYR A 212 1.38 -4.04 -10.27
N GLN A 213 1.13 -2.94 -11.00
CA GLN A 213 -0.11 -2.17 -10.84
C GLN A 213 -1.29 -2.88 -11.51
N GLU A 214 -2.52 -2.47 -11.18
CA GLU A 214 -3.79 -3.05 -11.63
C GLU A 214 -3.82 -3.40 -13.13
N TYR A 215 -3.59 -2.43 -14.02
CA TYR A 215 -3.59 -2.61 -15.47
C TYR A 215 -2.48 -3.52 -16.01
N ALA A 216 -1.41 -3.73 -15.24
CA ALA A 216 -0.39 -4.72 -15.57
C ALA A 216 -0.85 -6.12 -15.10
N ALA A 217 -1.36 -6.21 -13.86
CA ALA A 217 -1.76 -7.47 -13.22
C ALA A 217 -2.78 -8.28 -14.03
N THR A 218 -3.72 -7.62 -14.71
CA THR A 218 -4.73 -8.26 -15.58
C THR A 218 -4.17 -8.85 -16.86
N ALA A 219 -3.01 -8.38 -17.33
CA ALA A 219 -2.43 -8.75 -18.63
C ALA A 219 -1.12 -9.57 -18.53
N VAL A 220 -0.54 -9.71 -17.34
CA VAL A 220 0.78 -10.37 -17.17
C VAL A 220 0.72 -11.88 -16.97
N CYS A 221 -0.42 -12.51 -16.72
CA CYS A 221 -0.47 -13.99 -16.69
C CYS A 221 -0.15 -14.59 -18.08
N PRO A 222 0.61 -15.71 -18.16
CA PRO A 222 0.97 -16.34 -19.43
C PRO A 222 -0.23 -17.07 -20.07
N GLU A 223 -0.10 -17.47 -21.33
CA GLU A 223 -1.17 -18.13 -22.08
C GLU A 223 -1.66 -19.41 -21.39
N GLY A 224 -2.99 -19.57 -21.27
CA GLY A 224 -3.62 -20.67 -20.55
C GLY A 224 -3.59 -20.54 -19.02
N TRP A 225 -3.18 -19.39 -18.49
CA TRP A 225 -3.27 -19.00 -17.09
C TRP A 225 -4.01 -17.66 -16.94
N ARG A 226 -4.63 -17.44 -15.78
CA ARG A 226 -5.45 -16.26 -15.50
C ARG A 226 -5.15 -15.69 -14.11
N LEU A 227 -5.57 -14.45 -13.88
CA LEU A 227 -5.60 -13.88 -12.54
C LEU A 227 -6.64 -14.64 -11.69
N PRO A 228 -6.42 -14.86 -10.37
CA PRO A 228 -7.39 -15.58 -9.56
C PRO A 228 -8.58 -14.69 -9.19
N THR A 229 -9.76 -15.28 -9.20
CA THR A 229 -10.99 -14.63 -8.77
C THR A 229 -11.10 -14.60 -7.24
N ALA A 230 -12.01 -13.78 -6.71
CA ALA A 230 -12.36 -13.81 -5.30
C ALA A 230 -12.95 -15.15 -4.82
N ASN A 231 -13.48 -15.99 -5.72
CA ASN A 231 -13.87 -17.35 -5.36
C ASN A 231 -12.64 -18.26 -5.27
N ASP A 232 -11.70 -18.17 -6.21
CA ASP A 232 -10.46 -18.95 -6.18
C ASP A 232 -9.68 -18.73 -4.86
N TRP A 233 -9.55 -17.47 -4.42
CA TRP A 233 -8.90 -17.13 -3.14
C TRP A 233 -9.66 -17.65 -1.91
N ARG A 234 -11.01 -17.69 -1.97
CA ARG A 234 -11.85 -18.26 -0.91
C ARG A 234 -11.79 -19.79 -0.87
N ASP A 235 -11.71 -20.43 -2.03
CA ASP A 235 -11.58 -21.88 -2.13
C ASP A 235 -10.17 -22.33 -1.72
N LEU A 236 -9.11 -21.60 -2.13
CA LEU A 236 -7.73 -21.78 -1.64
C LEU A 236 -7.67 -21.76 -0.12
N THR A 237 -8.21 -20.73 0.52
CA THR A 237 -8.19 -20.57 1.98
C THR A 237 -9.07 -21.59 2.70
N THR A 238 -10.22 -21.95 2.13
CA THR A 238 -11.09 -23.01 2.67
C THR A 238 -10.39 -24.36 2.64
N THR A 239 -9.81 -24.75 1.50
CA THR A 239 -9.02 -25.98 1.35
C THR A 239 -7.78 -25.97 2.23
N ALA A 240 -7.05 -24.85 2.29
CA ALA A 240 -5.86 -24.70 3.14
C ALA A 240 -6.16 -24.98 4.61
N LYS A 241 -7.28 -24.44 5.12
CA LYS A 241 -7.76 -24.69 6.48
C LYS A 241 -8.20 -26.15 6.68
N SER A 242 -8.99 -26.70 5.77
CA SER A 242 -9.60 -28.04 5.94
C SER A 242 -8.63 -29.20 5.76
N GLU A 243 -7.61 -29.07 4.91
CA GLU A 243 -6.64 -30.14 4.61
C GLU A 243 -5.31 -29.99 5.34
N PHE A 244 -4.87 -28.77 5.66
CA PHE A 244 -3.49 -28.50 6.11
C PHE A 244 -3.38 -27.75 7.45
N GLY A 245 -4.48 -27.21 8.00
CA GLY A 245 -4.51 -26.55 9.31
C GLY A 245 -5.15 -25.16 9.30
N ASP A 246 -5.98 -24.89 10.31
CA ASP A 246 -6.87 -23.72 10.36
C ASP A 246 -6.16 -22.37 10.59
N ASP A 247 -4.85 -22.34 10.85
CA ASP A 247 -4.09 -21.10 11.10
C ASP A 247 -3.57 -20.41 9.81
N ASN A 248 -3.80 -21.02 8.64
CA ASN A 248 -3.19 -20.64 7.35
C ASN A 248 -1.64 -20.67 7.35
N GLY A 249 -0.99 -21.24 8.38
CA GLY A 249 0.45 -21.49 8.40
C GLY A 249 0.89 -22.36 7.23
N SER A 250 -0.03 -23.20 6.77
CA SER A 250 0.03 -24.01 5.54
C SER A 250 0.25 -23.23 4.25
N LEU A 251 -0.15 -21.95 4.16
CA LEU A 251 0.05 -21.09 2.97
C LEU A 251 1.38 -20.31 2.99
N ARG A 252 1.96 -20.08 4.17
CA ARG A 252 3.13 -19.22 4.39
C ARG A 252 4.44 -19.97 4.12
N ALA A 253 5.36 -19.38 3.35
CA ALA A 253 6.70 -19.92 3.13
C ALA A 253 7.52 -20.02 4.43
N VAL A 254 8.16 -21.17 4.68
CA VAL A 254 8.90 -21.43 5.93
C VAL A 254 10.14 -20.54 6.04
N GLY A 255 10.30 -19.84 7.17
CA GLY A 255 11.50 -19.07 7.51
C GLY A 255 11.57 -17.66 6.92
N GLU A 256 10.62 -17.27 6.07
CA GLU A 256 10.60 -15.98 5.36
C GLU A 256 9.75 -14.89 6.07
N TRP A 257 9.00 -15.26 7.11
CA TRP A 257 8.08 -14.37 7.82
C TRP A 257 8.67 -13.95 9.17
N GLU A 258 8.65 -12.64 9.45
CA GLU A 258 9.11 -12.05 10.69
C GLU A 258 8.12 -12.27 11.84
N ASN A 259 8.64 -12.43 13.05
CA ASN A 259 7.83 -12.46 14.27
C ASN A 259 7.53 -11.04 14.74
N THR A 260 6.25 -10.72 14.92
CA THR A 260 5.82 -9.49 15.58
C THR A 260 6.16 -9.51 17.08
N ILE A 261 6.42 -8.33 17.63
CA ILE A 261 6.72 -8.12 19.06
C ILE A 261 5.44 -8.15 19.92
N PHE A 262 4.26 -7.95 19.31
CA PHE A 262 2.97 -7.84 19.98
C PHE A 262 1.92 -8.69 19.27
N GLY A 263 1.39 -9.71 19.94
CA GLY A 263 0.40 -10.64 19.38
C GLY A 263 0.96 -12.05 19.20
N ASP A 264 0.07 -13.01 18.93
CA ASP A 264 0.46 -14.38 18.59
C ASP A 264 0.89 -14.44 17.12
N ASN A 265 2.06 -15.00 16.84
CA ASN A 265 2.58 -15.18 15.49
C ASN A 265 2.22 -16.57 14.96
N VAL A 266 1.67 -16.66 13.76
CA VAL A 266 1.40 -17.97 13.15
C VAL A 266 2.69 -18.59 12.62
N THR A 267 2.90 -19.88 12.93
CA THR A 267 4.04 -20.62 12.40
C THR A 267 3.86 -20.91 10.91
N ALA A 268 4.76 -20.39 10.08
CA ALA A 268 4.81 -20.77 8.67
C ALA A 268 5.25 -22.23 8.51
N THR A 269 4.37 -23.10 8.01
CA THR A 269 4.61 -24.54 7.78
C THR A 269 4.73 -24.89 6.30
N ASN A 270 4.17 -24.06 5.41
CA ASN A 270 4.07 -24.31 3.97
C ASN A 270 3.45 -25.68 3.59
N ALA A 271 2.62 -26.25 4.47
CA ALA A 271 2.08 -27.60 4.29
C ALA A 271 1.23 -27.78 3.01
N SER A 272 0.65 -26.70 2.47
CA SER A 272 -0.08 -26.71 1.19
C SER A 272 0.81 -26.59 -0.05
N GLY A 273 2.11 -26.28 0.12
CA GLY A 273 3.03 -25.95 -0.96
C GLY A 273 2.87 -24.55 -1.57
N PHE A 274 1.84 -23.77 -1.21
CA PHE A 274 1.55 -22.46 -1.81
C PHE A 274 2.70 -21.45 -1.71
N SER A 275 3.54 -21.55 -0.68
CA SER A 275 4.80 -20.80 -0.56
C SER A 275 4.63 -19.28 -0.70
N ALA A 276 3.68 -18.69 0.03
CA ALA A 276 3.51 -17.24 0.08
C ALA A 276 4.73 -16.57 0.75
N LEU A 277 5.37 -15.65 0.03
CA LEU A 277 6.46 -14.81 0.53
C LEU A 277 5.89 -13.45 0.98
N PRO A 278 6.33 -12.90 2.12
CA PRO A 278 5.88 -11.59 2.59
C PRO A 278 6.61 -10.47 1.85
N ALA A 279 6.24 -10.31 0.58
CA ALA A 279 6.79 -9.35 -0.36
C ALA A 279 6.30 -7.90 -0.15
N GLY A 280 5.46 -7.66 0.86
CA GLY A 280 4.83 -6.37 1.10
C GLY A 280 4.02 -5.88 -0.11
N TYR A 281 4.02 -4.56 -0.29
CA TYR A 281 3.44 -3.85 -1.42
C TYR A 281 4.25 -2.59 -1.74
N ARG A 282 3.93 -1.93 -2.87
CA ARG A 282 4.43 -0.60 -3.22
C ARG A 282 3.27 0.40 -3.33
N ALA A 283 3.37 1.52 -2.63
CA ALA A 283 2.36 2.58 -2.60
C ALA A 283 2.34 3.45 -3.88
N LYS A 284 1.34 4.34 -4.01
CA LYS A 284 1.28 5.34 -5.10
C LYS A 284 2.51 6.25 -5.12
N THR A 285 2.93 6.73 -3.94
CA THR A 285 4.15 7.53 -3.71
C THR A 285 5.43 6.80 -4.15
N GLY A 286 5.38 5.47 -4.17
CA GLY A 286 6.47 4.61 -4.58
C GLY A 286 7.34 4.09 -3.46
N GLU A 287 7.04 4.48 -2.23
CA GLU A 287 7.48 3.83 -0.99
C GLU A 287 6.96 2.38 -0.96
N CYS A 288 7.71 1.47 -0.36
CA CYS A 288 7.29 0.08 -0.15
C CYS A 288 7.15 -0.21 1.35
N ASP A 289 6.20 -1.08 1.70
CA ASP A 289 5.88 -1.44 3.09
C ASP A 289 5.37 -2.89 3.18
N GLY A 290 5.44 -3.48 4.37
CA GLY A 290 4.94 -4.82 4.66
C GLY A 290 5.89 -5.97 4.31
N GLU A 291 7.13 -5.71 3.87
CA GLU A 291 8.16 -6.76 3.77
C GLU A 291 8.28 -7.53 5.10
N GLY A 292 8.54 -8.85 5.03
CA GLY A 292 8.69 -9.73 6.18
C GLY A 292 7.40 -10.05 6.93
N THR A 293 6.38 -9.19 6.88
CA THR A 293 5.18 -9.27 7.72
C THR A 293 3.88 -9.54 6.96
N LYS A 294 3.81 -9.16 5.67
CA LYS A 294 2.61 -9.29 4.83
C LYS A 294 2.93 -9.70 3.40
N ALA A 295 2.08 -10.52 2.80
CA ALA A 295 2.05 -10.79 1.38
C ALA A 295 0.77 -10.19 0.77
N TYR A 296 0.92 -9.36 -0.26
CA TYR A 296 -0.22 -8.79 -1.01
C TYR A 296 -0.27 -9.38 -2.41
N PHE A 297 -1.43 -9.89 -2.80
CA PHE A 297 -1.68 -10.48 -4.12
C PHE A 297 -2.85 -9.80 -4.83
N TRP A 298 -2.80 -9.68 -6.16
CA TRP A 298 -3.97 -9.29 -6.94
C TRP A 298 -5.00 -10.42 -7.09
N GLY A 299 -6.28 -10.06 -7.04
CA GLY A 299 -7.39 -10.91 -7.50
C GLY A 299 -8.52 -10.10 -8.13
N GLU A 300 -9.28 -10.74 -9.01
CA GLU A 300 -10.46 -10.15 -9.68
C GLU A 300 -11.77 -10.47 -8.93
N ASP A 301 -12.69 -9.52 -8.85
CA ASP A 301 -14.04 -9.73 -8.35
C ASP A 301 -15.01 -8.77 -9.05
N ASN A 302 -16.01 -9.32 -9.76
CA ASN A 302 -17.04 -8.55 -10.48
C ASN A 302 -16.45 -7.39 -11.32
N MET A 303 -15.49 -7.70 -12.22
CA MET A 303 -14.79 -6.75 -13.10
C MET A 303 -13.94 -5.66 -12.39
N ASN A 304 -13.72 -5.79 -11.08
CA ASN A 304 -12.87 -4.90 -10.28
C ASN A 304 -11.69 -5.70 -9.70
N HIS A 305 -10.56 -5.04 -9.42
CA HIS A 305 -9.36 -5.69 -8.91
C HIS A 305 -9.09 -5.28 -7.46
N TYR A 306 -8.63 -6.24 -6.65
CA TYR A 306 -8.47 -6.08 -5.21
C TYR A 306 -7.17 -6.72 -4.73
N ALA A 307 -6.66 -6.22 -3.61
CA ALA A 307 -5.63 -6.90 -2.84
C ALA A 307 -6.23 -8.06 -2.03
N TRP A 308 -5.52 -9.17 -2.01
CA TRP A 308 -5.65 -10.26 -1.05
C TRP A 308 -4.42 -10.24 -0.16
N ILE A 309 -4.61 -10.00 1.13
CA ILE A 309 -3.54 -9.83 2.12
C ILE A 309 -3.44 -11.11 2.94
N LEU A 310 -2.25 -11.68 3.06
CA LEU A 310 -1.91 -12.67 4.08
C LEU A 310 -0.90 -12.05 5.05
N SER A 311 -1.17 -12.11 6.36
CA SER A 311 -0.31 -11.55 7.42
C SER A 311 0.39 -12.67 8.21
N ASN A 312 1.48 -12.36 8.92
CA ASN A 312 2.05 -13.21 9.97
C ASN A 312 1.14 -13.39 11.21
N GLN A 313 0.17 -12.51 11.43
CA GLN A 313 -0.75 -12.54 12.60
C GLN A 313 -2.15 -13.07 12.26
N TYR A 314 -2.64 -12.82 11.05
CA TYR A 314 -4.04 -13.04 10.67
C TYR A 314 -4.18 -13.88 9.39
N ASP A 315 -5.38 -14.44 9.21
CA ASP A 315 -5.80 -15.17 8.03
C ASP A 315 -5.71 -14.35 6.74
N MET A 316 -5.81 -15.00 5.58
CA MET A 316 -5.86 -14.29 4.31
C MET A 316 -7.24 -13.64 4.11
N GLU A 317 -7.25 -12.33 3.85
CA GLU A 317 -8.47 -11.54 3.67
C GLU A 317 -8.41 -10.66 2.40
N LYS A 318 -9.59 -10.24 1.92
CA LYS A 318 -9.74 -9.31 0.79
C LYS A 318 -9.75 -7.88 1.32
N GLU A 319 -8.83 -7.03 0.86
CA GLU A 319 -8.81 -5.61 1.25
C GLU A 319 -9.99 -4.83 0.65
N SER A 320 -10.47 -3.82 1.38
CA SER A 320 -11.35 -2.79 0.85
C SER A 320 -10.68 -2.03 -0.31
N MET A 321 -11.48 -1.52 -1.26
CA MET A 321 -11.02 -1.12 -2.60
C MET A 321 -9.99 0.04 -2.64
N GLN A 322 -8.70 -0.28 -2.62
CA GLN A 322 -7.59 0.65 -2.87
C GLN A 322 -7.46 0.93 -4.38
N ARG A 323 -7.73 2.16 -4.84
CA ARG A 323 -7.77 2.48 -6.28
C ARG A 323 -6.39 2.57 -6.95
N GLY A 324 -6.15 1.72 -7.94
CA GLY A 324 -5.44 2.03 -9.20
C GLY A 324 -3.93 2.33 -9.20
N TYR A 325 -3.29 2.60 -8.06
CA TYR A 325 -1.89 3.07 -8.02
C TYR A 325 -0.94 2.26 -7.13
N PHE A 326 -1.47 1.39 -6.28
CA PHE A 326 -0.68 0.42 -5.53
C PHE A 326 -0.16 -0.68 -6.48
N ALA A 327 0.95 -1.32 -6.09
CA ALA A 327 1.45 -2.50 -6.78
C ALA A 327 1.62 -3.68 -5.82
N TYR A 328 1.08 -4.83 -6.21
CA TYR A 328 1.02 -6.09 -5.45
C TYR A 328 1.58 -7.24 -6.29
N ALA A 329 1.90 -8.36 -5.67
CA ALA A 329 2.38 -9.54 -6.37
C ALA A 329 1.26 -10.19 -7.22
N VAL A 330 1.65 -10.92 -8.27
CA VAL A 330 0.74 -11.75 -9.07
C VAL A 330 1.06 -13.23 -8.85
N ARG A 331 0.01 -14.00 -8.55
CA ARG A 331 -0.02 -15.46 -8.58
C ARG A 331 -1.09 -15.85 -9.59
N CYS A 332 -0.70 -16.40 -10.73
CA CYS A 332 -1.68 -16.88 -11.69
C CYS A 332 -2.23 -18.24 -11.29
N VAL A 333 -3.45 -18.55 -11.71
CA VAL A 333 -4.09 -19.85 -11.60
C VAL A 333 -4.43 -20.42 -12.96
N LYS A 334 -4.63 -21.73 -12.99
CA LYS A 334 -5.13 -22.48 -14.13
C LYS A 334 -6.10 -23.57 -13.68
N ASP A 335 -7.17 -23.70 -14.48
CA ASP A 335 -8.23 -24.71 -14.42
C ASP A 335 -7.85 -26.02 -15.17
#